data_AF-A0A5A8CKE6-F1
#
_entry.id   AF-A0A5A8CKE6-F1
#
_cell.length_a   1.000
_cell.length_b   1.000
_cell.length_c   1.000
_cell.angle_alpha   90.00
_cell.angle_beta   90.00
_cell.angle_gamma   90.00
#
_symmetry.space_group_name_H-M   'P 1'
#
loop_
_entity.id
_entity.type
_entity.pdbx_description
1 polymer ?
#
loop_
_entity_poly.entity_id
_entity_poly.type
_entity_poly.pdbx_seq_one_letter_code
_entity_poly.pdbx_strand_id
1 'polypeptide(L)'
;MFPGQGSQVPGMALDLAEQFRDARLVVEEASEALSMNIGKLLGESSVEELRHPAAAQVALVTHALAAAAVLREEGGIDAASAQGTLVNSVLGHSVGEISACAAAGALSLPDAVRLARIRGLAMDWSGLLAGEEPLMLALMGCSADAAAAAVRKHIASAAGTLRPRVAVANINAPGQVVLSGDMTAVRAVEAALREAGSCRRAVPLTVGAAFHSPHMAAGVAALRLLLRPLPPRSCLDPSSKAEPLDRARGRELAEDERTSSRAEAARSRGEEAAAEAARARQAKGKSEAEAEAEAGAEADAGADAGAESGAAAEAEAEAEAADESAALLHRFFAASPQARALSAGGERPVAFGPPAVPVVTNIAAEVVWPQTEDAGAALAERLVRQSAGTVQWEACVAAALRLAGEAAPPDPEPAPDAGPEGQWLELGPGSTLAGLVRRCAGRDGPGCAGVGSAQGMADFLRQRR
;
A
#
# COMPACT_ATOMS: atom_id res chain seq x y z
N MET A 1 8.45 -13.90 2.74
CA MET A 1 7.78 -13.32 1.56
C MET A 1 6.42 -13.94 1.36
N PHE A 2 5.47 -13.19 0.80
CA PHE A 2 4.05 -13.58 0.73
C PHE A 2 3.51 -13.46 -0.71
N PRO A 3 2.96 -14.53 -1.31
CA PRO A 3 2.49 -14.50 -2.69
C PRO A 3 1.20 -13.70 -2.87
N GLY A 4 1.00 -13.25 -4.11
CA GLY A 4 -0.21 -12.54 -4.54
C GLY A 4 -1.24 -13.43 -5.23
N GLN A 5 -2.25 -12.79 -5.83
CA GLN A 5 -3.25 -13.46 -6.65
C GLN A 5 -2.60 -14.21 -7.83
N GLY A 6 -3.17 -15.38 -8.15
CA GLY A 6 -2.64 -16.35 -9.12
C GLY A 6 -2.04 -17.60 -8.47
N SER A 7 -1.82 -17.59 -7.14
CA SER A 7 -1.29 -18.73 -6.38
C SER A 7 -2.37 -19.52 -5.62
N GLN A 8 -3.57 -18.97 -5.47
CA GLN A 8 -4.66 -19.60 -4.75
C GLN A 8 -5.13 -20.89 -5.43
N VAL A 9 -5.40 -21.91 -4.61
CA VAL A 9 -5.90 -23.22 -5.05
C VAL A 9 -6.96 -23.73 -4.08
N PRO A 10 -7.96 -24.50 -4.56
CA PRO A 10 -8.90 -25.19 -3.67
C PRO A 10 -8.17 -26.09 -2.67
N GLY A 11 -8.64 -26.10 -1.43
CA GLY A 11 -8.06 -26.89 -0.33
C GLY A 11 -6.83 -26.26 0.34
N MET A 12 -6.41 -25.06 -0.06
CA MET A 12 -5.22 -24.43 0.53
C MET A 12 -5.40 -24.13 2.03
N ALA A 13 -4.32 -24.22 2.81
CA ALA A 13 -4.27 -24.08 4.27
C ALA A 13 -5.05 -25.12 5.09
N LEU A 14 -5.84 -26.01 4.47
CA LEU A 14 -6.52 -27.08 5.21
C LEU A 14 -5.52 -28.06 5.83
N ASP A 15 -4.49 -28.45 5.07
CA ASP A 15 -3.42 -29.32 5.56
C ASP A 15 -2.69 -28.71 6.77
N LEU A 16 -2.43 -27.39 6.73
CA LEU A 16 -1.86 -26.65 7.85
C LEU A 16 -2.81 -26.64 9.05
N ALA A 17 -4.09 -26.32 8.85
CA ALA A 17 -5.08 -26.26 9.93
C ALA A 17 -5.40 -27.63 10.55
N GLU A 18 -5.27 -28.72 9.78
CA GLU A 18 -5.40 -30.09 10.27
C GLU A 18 -4.23 -30.50 11.16
N GLN A 19 -3.01 -30.10 10.81
CA GLN A 19 -1.79 -30.54 11.52
C GLN A 19 -1.36 -29.60 12.64
N PHE A 20 -1.62 -28.30 12.52
CA PHE A 20 -1.14 -27.28 13.44
C PHE A 20 -2.29 -26.49 14.05
N ARG A 21 -2.33 -26.45 15.39
CA ARG A 21 -3.38 -25.75 16.13
C ARG A 21 -3.42 -24.26 15.79
N ASP A 22 -2.28 -23.62 15.63
CA ASP A 22 -2.18 -22.17 15.42
C ASP A 22 -2.66 -21.76 14.02
N ALA A 23 -2.45 -22.61 13.02
CA ALA A 23 -3.07 -22.43 11.70
C ALA A 23 -4.60 -22.51 11.77
N ARG A 24 -5.15 -23.46 12.55
CA ARG A 24 -6.60 -23.58 12.73
C ARG A 24 -7.20 -22.35 13.42
N LEU A 25 -6.56 -21.84 14.47
CA LEU A 25 -7.00 -20.63 15.15
C LEU A 25 -7.05 -19.42 14.21
N VAL A 26 -6.08 -19.30 13.29
CA VAL A 26 -6.10 -18.23 12.27
C VAL A 26 -7.33 -18.32 11.36
N VAL A 27 -7.72 -19.53 10.94
CA VAL A 27 -8.91 -19.74 10.10
C VAL A 27 -10.20 -19.43 10.87
N GLU A 28 -10.26 -19.80 12.15
CA GLU A 28 -11.38 -19.49 13.04
C GLU A 28 -11.52 -17.98 13.27
N GLU A 29 -10.43 -17.30 13.64
CA GLU A 29 -10.42 -15.85 13.87
C GLU A 29 -10.74 -15.07 12.59
N ALA A 30 -10.25 -15.51 11.43
CA ALA A 30 -10.62 -14.92 10.14
C ALA A 30 -12.12 -15.10 9.84
N SER A 31 -12.70 -16.23 10.24
CA SER A 31 -14.13 -16.50 10.07
C SER A 31 -14.99 -15.60 10.93
N GLU A 32 -14.59 -15.39 12.18
CA GLU A 32 -15.25 -14.46 13.10
C GLU A 32 -15.15 -13.01 12.60
N ALA A 33 -13.94 -12.58 12.23
CA ALA A 33 -13.67 -11.21 11.77
C ALA A 33 -14.51 -10.78 10.56
N LEU A 34 -14.82 -11.74 9.67
CA LEU A 34 -15.61 -11.53 8.45
C LEU A 34 -17.07 -11.99 8.57
N SER A 35 -17.44 -12.67 9.67
CA SER A 35 -18.74 -13.36 9.78
C SER A 35 -19.02 -14.27 8.57
N MET A 36 -17.97 -14.98 8.11
CA MET A 36 -17.97 -15.85 6.93
C MET A 36 -17.29 -17.17 7.30
N ASN A 37 -17.75 -18.30 6.75
CA ASN A 37 -17.05 -19.57 6.96
C ASN A 37 -15.80 -19.64 6.07
N ILE A 38 -14.63 -19.26 6.62
CA ILE A 38 -13.37 -19.23 5.86
C ILE A 38 -12.83 -20.64 5.63
N GLY A 39 -13.07 -21.59 6.54
CA GLY A 39 -12.74 -23.00 6.30
C GLY A 39 -13.42 -23.53 5.03
N LYS A 40 -14.69 -23.19 4.82
CA LYS A 40 -15.44 -23.52 3.60
C LYS A 40 -14.91 -22.79 2.37
N LEU A 41 -14.58 -21.50 2.48
CA LEU A 41 -13.96 -20.73 1.39
C LEU A 41 -12.63 -21.37 0.94
N LEU A 42 -11.84 -21.86 1.88
CA LEU A 42 -10.55 -22.50 1.60
C LEU A 42 -10.75 -23.91 1.02
N GLY A 43 -11.69 -24.68 1.57
CA GLY A 43 -11.84 -26.11 1.27
C GLY A 43 -12.79 -26.49 0.15
N GLU A 44 -13.90 -25.75 -0.01
CA GLU A 44 -14.99 -26.13 -0.91
C GLU A 44 -15.12 -25.23 -2.13
N SER A 45 -14.42 -24.09 -2.16
CA SER A 45 -14.51 -23.18 -3.30
C SER A 45 -13.87 -23.75 -4.56
N SER A 46 -14.56 -23.58 -5.67
CA SER A 46 -14.07 -23.86 -7.01
C SER A 46 -12.93 -22.91 -7.40
N VAL A 47 -12.20 -23.31 -8.45
CA VAL A 47 -11.16 -22.46 -9.06
C VAL A 47 -11.77 -21.14 -9.53
N GLU A 48 -12.96 -21.18 -10.11
CA GLU A 48 -13.73 -20.02 -10.58
C GLU A 48 -14.09 -19.07 -9.43
N GLU A 49 -14.58 -19.59 -8.30
CA GLU A 49 -14.87 -18.77 -7.13
C GLU A 49 -13.61 -18.09 -6.59
N LEU A 50 -12.49 -18.84 -6.52
CA LEU A 50 -11.19 -18.32 -6.12
C LEU A 50 -10.54 -17.42 -7.18
N ARG A 51 -11.16 -17.16 -8.35
CA ARG A 51 -10.74 -16.09 -9.27
C ARG A 51 -11.30 -14.74 -8.87
N HIS A 52 -12.39 -14.68 -8.12
CA HIS A 52 -12.95 -13.41 -7.67
C HIS A 52 -12.03 -12.74 -6.64
N PRO A 53 -11.56 -11.50 -6.89
CA PRO A 53 -10.71 -10.73 -5.98
C PRO A 53 -11.13 -10.78 -4.51
N ALA A 54 -12.42 -10.57 -4.21
CA ALA A 54 -12.91 -10.60 -2.84
C ALA A 54 -12.75 -11.96 -2.14
N ALA A 55 -12.80 -13.07 -2.88
CA ALA A 55 -12.58 -14.42 -2.36
C ALA A 55 -11.08 -14.75 -2.31
N ALA A 56 -10.37 -14.52 -3.43
CA ALA A 56 -8.97 -14.85 -3.60
C ALA A 56 -8.08 -14.14 -2.57
N GLN A 57 -8.31 -12.84 -2.33
CA GLN A 57 -7.48 -12.05 -1.43
C GLN A 57 -7.66 -12.49 0.03
N VAL A 58 -8.89 -12.73 0.47
CA VAL A 58 -9.15 -13.26 1.83
C VAL A 58 -8.47 -14.61 2.00
N ALA A 59 -8.68 -15.51 1.04
CA ALA A 59 -8.17 -16.86 1.12
C ALA A 59 -6.61 -16.87 1.16
N LEU A 60 -5.94 -16.05 0.34
CA LEU A 60 -4.48 -15.91 0.34
C LEU A 60 -3.95 -15.30 1.64
N VAL A 61 -4.61 -14.25 2.15
CA VAL A 61 -4.18 -13.59 3.39
C VAL A 61 -4.34 -14.53 4.59
N THR A 62 -5.48 -15.22 4.72
CA THR A 62 -5.69 -16.22 5.78
C THR A 62 -4.65 -17.34 5.69
N HIS A 63 -4.40 -17.87 4.50
CA HIS A 63 -3.39 -18.91 4.30
C HIS A 63 -1.98 -18.46 4.72
N ALA A 64 -1.55 -17.30 4.25
CA ALA A 64 -0.25 -16.72 4.58
C ALA A 64 -0.08 -16.53 6.09
N LEU A 65 -1.11 -16.04 6.77
CA LEU A 65 -1.08 -15.82 8.22
C LEU A 65 -1.16 -17.12 9.02
N ALA A 66 -1.83 -18.16 8.49
CA ALA A 66 -1.81 -19.49 9.10
C ALA A 66 -0.40 -20.08 9.08
N ALA A 67 0.31 -19.98 7.96
CA ALA A 67 1.71 -20.38 7.87
C ALA A 67 2.62 -19.54 8.78
N ALA A 68 2.38 -18.22 8.87
CA ALA A 68 3.13 -17.33 9.75
C ALA A 68 2.94 -17.68 11.23
N ALA A 69 1.71 -18.02 11.65
CA ALA A 69 1.42 -18.43 13.01
C ALA A 69 2.17 -19.72 13.38
N VAL A 70 2.19 -20.72 12.48
CA VAL A 70 2.93 -21.95 12.72
C VAL A 70 4.44 -21.71 12.79
N LEU A 71 5.01 -20.87 11.91
CA LEU A 71 6.41 -20.48 11.98
C LEU A 71 6.78 -19.80 13.30
N ARG A 72 5.88 -18.97 13.84
CA ARG A 72 6.06 -18.31 15.13
C ARG A 72 6.08 -19.32 16.27
N GLU A 73 5.03 -20.13 16.40
CA GLU A 73 4.84 -21.00 17.56
C GLU A 73 5.77 -22.23 17.54
N GLU A 74 5.92 -22.88 16.37
CA GLU A 74 6.73 -24.10 16.25
C GLU A 74 8.18 -23.82 15.86
N GLY A 75 8.40 -22.73 15.12
CA GLY A 75 9.71 -22.36 14.58
C GLY A 75 10.43 -21.27 15.38
N GLY A 76 9.75 -20.57 16.28
CA GLY A 76 10.33 -19.39 16.95
C GLY A 76 10.75 -18.29 15.98
N ILE A 77 10.14 -18.23 14.78
CA ILE A 77 10.37 -17.15 13.79
C ILE A 77 9.16 -16.22 13.83
N ASP A 78 9.29 -15.16 14.61
CA ASP A 78 8.25 -14.15 14.75
C ASP A 78 8.67 -12.84 14.07
N ALA A 79 7.95 -12.47 13.00
CA ALA A 79 8.15 -11.19 12.34
C ALA A 79 7.46 -10.03 13.10
N ALA A 80 6.57 -10.32 14.06
CA ALA A 80 5.90 -9.32 14.89
C ALA A 80 6.66 -8.98 16.19
N SER A 81 7.79 -9.65 16.45
CA SER A 81 8.67 -9.37 17.59
C SER A 81 9.96 -8.67 17.14
N ALA A 82 10.28 -7.54 17.77
CA ALA A 82 11.52 -6.80 17.50
C ALA A 82 12.75 -7.42 18.22
N GLN A 83 12.54 -8.32 19.19
CA GLN A 83 13.61 -8.84 20.06
C GLN A 83 14.04 -10.23 19.59
N GLY A 84 15.30 -10.36 19.18
CA GLY A 84 15.89 -11.65 18.81
C GLY A 84 15.31 -12.29 17.53
N THR A 85 14.67 -11.49 16.66
CA THR A 85 14.06 -12.02 15.43
C THR A 85 15.10 -12.38 14.38
N LEU A 86 14.92 -13.55 13.76
CA LEU A 86 15.73 -14.03 12.62
C LEU A 86 15.23 -13.44 11.28
N VAL A 87 14.33 -12.45 11.32
CA VAL A 87 13.67 -11.89 10.14
C VAL A 87 14.26 -10.51 9.82
N ASN A 88 15.06 -10.42 8.75
CA ASN A 88 15.63 -9.14 8.30
C ASN A 88 14.57 -8.20 7.72
N SER A 89 13.60 -8.74 6.98
CA SER A 89 12.52 -7.98 6.37
C SER A 89 11.37 -8.88 5.92
N VAL A 90 10.22 -8.26 5.69
CA VAL A 90 9.07 -8.90 5.03
C VAL A 90 8.69 -8.13 3.77
N LEU A 91 8.14 -8.86 2.80
CA LEU A 91 7.59 -8.32 1.57
C LEU A 91 6.56 -9.29 1.01
N GLY A 92 5.59 -8.78 0.30
CA GLY A 92 4.62 -9.61 -0.40
C GLY A 92 4.26 -9.04 -1.76
N HIS A 93 3.86 -9.90 -2.68
CA HIS A 93 3.54 -9.51 -4.05
C HIS A 93 2.08 -9.08 -4.15
N SER A 94 1.81 -7.83 -4.53
CA SER A 94 0.46 -7.26 -4.61
C SER A 94 -0.31 -7.46 -3.28
N VAL A 95 -1.40 -8.25 -3.25
CA VAL A 95 -2.17 -8.54 -2.02
C VAL A 95 -1.31 -9.15 -0.91
N GLY A 96 -0.21 -9.85 -1.25
CA GLY A 96 0.71 -10.39 -0.25
C GLY A 96 1.32 -9.30 0.66
N GLU A 97 1.32 -8.03 0.24
CA GLU A 97 1.74 -6.91 1.10
C GLU A 97 0.85 -6.77 2.35
N ILE A 98 -0.45 -7.10 2.25
CA ILE A 98 -1.34 -7.13 3.42
C ILE A 98 -0.87 -8.20 4.42
N SER A 99 -0.54 -9.40 3.92
CA SER A 99 0.03 -10.47 4.74
C SER A 99 1.38 -10.09 5.34
N ALA A 100 2.23 -9.36 4.59
CA ALA A 100 3.51 -8.88 5.08
C ALA A 100 3.32 -7.88 6.23
N CYS A 101 2.45 -6.89 6.07
CA CYS A 101 2.11 -5.94 7.13
C CYS A 101 1.58 -6.65 8.38
N ALA A 102 0.67 -7.61 8.20
CA ALA A 102 0.09 -8.35 9.31
C ALA A 102 1.10 -9.27 10.02
N ALA A 103 1.95 -9.98 9.26
CA ALA A 103 3.01 -10.80 9.84
C ALA A 103 4.05 -9.96 10.60
N ALA A 104 4.31 -8.72 10.15
CA ALA A 104 5.17 -7.77 10.87
C ALA A 104 4.47 -7.05 12.03
N GLY A 105 3.21 -7.38 12.35
CA GLY A 105 2.46 -6.74 13.44
C GLY A 105 1.90 -5.34 13.14
N ALA A 106 2.08 -4.82 11.92
CA ALA A 106 1.50 -3.54 11.50
C ALA A 106 -0.02 -3.62 11.28
N LEU A 107 -0.56 -4.83 11.05
CA LEU A 107 -1.99 -5.09 11.00
C LEU A 107 -2.34 -6.24 11.93
N SER A 108 -3.49 -6.15 12.60
CA SER A 108 -4.09 -7.31 13.25
C SER A 108 -4.62 -8.29 12.20
N LEU A 109 -4.74 -9.58 12.54
CA LEU A 109 -5.35 -10.57 11.65
C LEU A 109 -6.78 -10.16 11.23
N PRO A 110 -7.68 -9.73 12.13
CA PRO A 110 -9.02 -9.29 11.76
C PRO A 110 -8.99 -8.11 10.78
N ASP A 111 -8.12 -7.13 11.01
CA ASP A 111 -7.98 -5.97 10.14
C ASP A 111 -7.41 -6.35 8.77
N ALA A 112 -6.46 -7.28 8.72
CA ALA A 112 -5.86 -7.78 7.50
C ALA A 112 -6.88 -8.50 6.59
N VAL A 113 -7.70 -9.39 7.14
CA VAL A 113 -8.72 -10.12 6.36
C VAL A 113 -9.89 -9.21 5.95
N ARG A 114 -10.27 -8.25 6.80
CA ARG A 114 -11.27 -7.20 6.47
C ARG A 114 -10.76 -6.32 5.33
N LEU A 115 -9.52 -5.84 5.41
CA LEU A 115 -8.90 -5.05 4.36
C LEU A 115 -8.81 -5.85 3.06
N ALA A 116 -8.38 -7.11 3.11
CA ALA A 116 -8.31 -7.99 1.94
C ALA A 116 -9.67 -8.14 1.26
N ARG A 117 -10.75 -8.31 2.05
CA ARG A 117 -12.11 -8.41 1.52
C ARG A 117 -12.59 -7.11 0.91
N ILE A 118 -12.43 -5.98 1.62
CA ILE A 118 -12.84 -4.65 1.14
C ILE A 118 -12.07 -4.30 -0.14
N ARG A 119 -10.75 -4.54 -0.18
CA ARG A 119 -9.91 -4.31 -1.35
C ARG A 119 -10.36 -5.14 -2.54
N GLY A 120 -10.63 -6.43 -2.33
CA GLY A 120 -11.17 -7.28 -3.39
C GLY A 120 -12.51 -6.77 -3.94
N LEU A 121 -13.44 -6.40 -3.07
CA LEU A 121 -14.74 -5.83 -3.48
C LEU A 121 -14.59 -4.50 -4.23
N ALA A 122 -13.66 -3.64 -3.80
CA ALA A 122 -13.36 -2.37 -4.47
C ALA A 122 -12.74 -2.58 -5.86
N MET A 123 -11.90 -3.61 -6.01
CA MET A 123 -11.32 -3.99 -7.31
C MET A 123 -12.37 -4.58 -8.26
N ASP A 124 -13.27 -5.42 -7.75
CA ASP A 124 -14.42 -5.95 -8.51
C ASP A 124 -15.32 -4.81 -9.01
N TRP A 125 -15.68 -3.89 -8.11
CA TRP A 125 -16.48 -2.72 -8.46
C TRP A 125 -15.80 -1.83 -9.51
N SER A 126 -14.49 -1.63 -9.40
CA SER A 126 -13.71 -0.87 -10.38
C SER A 126 -13.71 -1.53 -11.77
N GLY A 127 -13.58 -2.84 -11.82
CA GLY A 127 -13.67 -3.60 -13.07
C GLY A 127 -15.01 -3.42 -13.77
N LEU A 128 -16.11 -3.44 -13.01
CA LEU A 128 -17.46 -3.19 -13.54
C LEU A 128 -17.62 -1.77 -14.08
N LEU A 129 -17.03 -0.77 -13.41
CA LEU A 129 -17.11 0.63 -13.84
C LEU A 129 -16.20 0.97 -15.03
N ALA A 130 -15.17 0.16 -15.29
CA ALA A 130 -14.23 0.43 -16.38
C ALA A 130 -14.92 0.41 -17.75
N GLY A 131 -15.95 -0.42 -17.94
CA GLY A 131 -16.80 -0.44 -19.14
C GLY A 131 -16.14 -0.96 -20.42
N GLU A 132 -14.87 -1.33 -20.36
CA GLU A 132 -14.08 -1.87 -21.48
C GLU A 132 -13.60 -3.29 -21.14
N GLU A 133 -13.38 -4.12 -22.16
CA GLU A 133 -12.86 -5.47 -21.96
C GLU A 133 -11.45 -5.40 -21.34
N PRO A 134 -11.24 -5.96 -20.13
CA PRO A 134 -9.96 -5.86 -19.45
C PRO A 134 -8.97 -6.90 -19.97
N LEU A 135 -7.68 -6.54 -20.02
CA LEU A 135 -6.60 -7.49 -20.27
C LEU A 135 -5.43 -7.24 -19.33
N MET A 136 -4.96 -8.30 -18.67
CA MET A 136 -3.61 -8.36 -18.10
C MET A 136 -2.76 -9.32 -18.92
N LEU A 137 -1.57 -8.88 -19.35
CA LEU A 137 -0.73 -9.59 -20.30
C LEU A 137 0.71 -9.66 -19.80
N ALA A 138 1.18 -10.85 -19.45
CA ALA A 138 2.57 -11.08 -19.06
C ALA A 138 3.48 -11.14 -20.29
N LEU A 139 4.48 -10.27 -20.33
CA LEU A 139 5.49 -10.20 -21.38
C LEU A 139 6.81 -10.79 -20.88
N MET A 140 7.36 -11.75 -21.65
CA MET A 140 8.65 -12.39 -21.39
C MET A 140 9.69 -11.91 -22.41
N GLY A 141 10.92 -11.71 -21.95
CA GLY A 141 11.99 -11.10 -22.72
C GLY A 141 11.78 -9.60 -22.93
N CYS A 142 11.03 -8.93 -22.06
CA CYS A 142 10.73 -7.50 -22.15
C CYS A 142 11.22 -6.76 -20.91
N SER A 143 12.08 -5.75 -21.10
CA SER A 143 12.56 -4.88 -20.02
C SER A 143 11.49 -3.89 -19.56
N ALA A 144 11.53 -3.49 -18.29
CA ALA A 144 10.67 -2.45 -17.74
C ALA A 144 10.71 -1.14 -18.55
N ASP A 145 11.90 -0.70 -18.95
CA ASP A 145 12.07 0.55 -19.71
C ASP A 145 11.42 0.50 -21.09
N ALA A 146 11.63 -0.59 -21.84
CA ALA A 146 10.98 -0.78 -23.14
C ALA A 146 9.46 -0.79 -23.01
N ALA A 147 8.90 -1.50 -22.03
CA ALA A 147 7.46 -1.54 -21.79
C ALA A 147 6.92 -0.16 -21.41
N ALA A 148 7.58 0.54 -20.48
CA ALA A 148 7.17 1.87 -20.04
C ALA A 148 7.25 2.90 -21.18
N ALA A 149 8.30 2.85 -22.01
CA ALA A 149 8.44 3.70 -23.19
C ALA A 149 7.33 3.43 -24.22
N ALA A 150 7.01 2.16 -24.49
CA ALA A 150 5.94 1.78 -25.42
C ALA A 150 4.56 2.23 -24.91
N VAL A 151 4.27 2.05 -23.62
CA VAL A 151 3.04 2.56 -22.99
C VAL A 151 2.94 4.09 -23.11
N ARG A 152 4.00 4.83 -22.74
CA ARG A 152 4.02 6.30 -22.86
C ARG A 152 3.81 6.75 -24.31
N LYS A 153 4.47 6.11 -25.27
CA LYS A 153 4.32 6.41 -26.71
C LYS A 153 2.88 6.17 -27.16
N HIS A 154 2.27 5.04 -26.77
CA HIS A 154 0.89 4.72 -27.13
C HIS A 154 -0.09 5.76 -26.58
N ILE A 155 0.03 6.10 -25.29
CA ILE A 155 -0.82 7.13 -24.65
C ILE A 155 -0.63 8.49 -25.33
N ALA A 156 0.61 8.89 -25.65
CA ALA A 156 0.89 10.16 -26.30
C ALA A 156 0.39 10.23 -27.76
N SER A 157 0.31 9.09 -28.45
CA SER A 157 -0.17 9.01 -29.83
C SER A 157 -1.69 9.07 -29.98
N ALA A 158 -2.44 8.92 -28.88
CA ALA A 158 -3.88 9.00 -28.91
C ALA A 158 -4.34 10.45 -29.13
N ALA A 159 -4.96 10.71 -30.28
CA ALA A 159 -5.66 11.96 -30.57
C ALA A 159 -7.15 11.80 -30.20
N GLY A 160 -7.66 12.61 -29.27
CA GLY A 160 -9.08 12.59 -28.89
C GLY A 160 -9.35 12.91 -27.42
N THR A 161 -10.62 12.91 -27.03
CA THR A 161 -11.11 13.16 -25.66
C THR A 161 -10.97 11.94 -24.72
N LEU A 162 -10.89 10.72 -25.27
CA LEU A 162 -10.73 9.48 -24.50
C LEU A 162 -9.27 9.00 -24.58
N ARG A 163 -8.56 9.05 -23.45
CA ARG A 163 -7.18 8.53 -23.36
C ARG A 163 -7.21 7.00 -23.20
N PRO A 164 -6.40 6.25 -23.97
CA PRO A 164 -6.30 4.80 -23.80
C PRO A 164 -5.78 4.47 -22.39
N ARG A 165 -6.45 3.54 -21.71
CA ARG A 165 -6.03 3.12 -20.36
C ARG A 165 -5.16 1.88 -20.50
N VAL A 166 -3.86 2.07 -20.35
CA VAL A 166 -2.87 0.98 -20.31
C VAL A 166 -1.72 1.38 -19.39
N ALA A 167 -1.23 0.43 -18.60
CA ALA A 167 -0.12 0.62 -17.68
C ALA A 167 0.78 -0.61 -17.63
N VAL A 168 2.01 -0.40 -17.13
CA VAL A 168 2.85 -1.50 -16.62
C VAL A 168 2.34 -1.84 -15.22
N ALA A 169 1.66 -2.97 -15.09
CA ALA A 169 1.08 -3.44 -13.83
C ALA A 169 2.12 -4.05 -12.89
N ASN A 170 3.05 -4.84 -13.43
CA ASN A 170 4.07 -5.53 -12.63
C ASN A 170 5.42 -5.50 -13.34
N ILE A 171 6.48 -5.20 -12.58
CA ILE A 171 7.88 -5.44 -12.95
C ILE A 171 8.33 -6.60 -12.07
N ASN A 172 8.21 -7.82 -12.61
CA ASN A 172 8.30 -9.05 -11.83
C ASN A 172 9.73 -9.56 -11.71
N ALA A 173 10.52 -9.46 -12.78
CA ALA A 173 11.91 -9.90 -12.80
C ALA A 173 12.57 -9.30 -14.05
N PRO A 174 13.91 -9.35 -14.16
CA PRO A 174 14.60 -8.98 -15.39
C PRO A 174 13.99 -9.70 -16.60
N GLY A 175 13.46 -8.93 -17.55
CA GLY A 175 12.82 -9.45 -18.75
C GLY A 175 11.40 -9.99 -18.55
N GLN A 176 10.75 -9.81 -17.39
CA GLN A 176 9.36 -10.19 -17.15
C GLN A 176 8.55 -9.02 -16.60
N VAL A 177 7.63 -8.50 -17.42
CA VAL A 177 6.70 -7.43 -17.04
C VAL A 177 5.26 -7.84 -17.32
N VAL A 178 4.30 -7.14 -16.74
CA VAL A 178 2.86 -7.33 -17.03
C VAL A 178 2.28 -6.00 -17.48
N LEU A 179 1.58 -6.00 -18.61
CA LEU A 179 0.73 -4.89 -19.04
C LEU A 179 -0.69 -5.11 -18.54
N SER A 180 -1.40 -4.02 -18.26
CA SER A 180 -2.79 -4.06 -17.78
C SER A 180 -3.58 -2.86 -18.28
N GLY A 181 -4.82 -3.07 -18.72
CA GLY A 181 -5.72 -1.98 -19.13
C GLY A 181 -6.81 -2.43 -20.10
N ASP A 182 -7.25 -1.52 -20.95
CA ASP A 182 -8.17 -1.80 -22.06
C ASP A 182 -7.52 -2.84 -22.99
N MET A 183 -8.25 -3.90 -23.34
CA MET A 183 -7.71 -5.00 -24.15
C MET A 183 -7.08 -4.49 -25.45
N THR A 184 -7.74 -3.57 -26.14
CA THR A 184 -7.26 -2.98 -27.40
C THR A 184 -5.94 -2.22 -27.22
N ALA A 185 -5.83 -1.42 -26.16
CA ALA A 185 -4.61 -0.66 -25.85
C ALA A 185 -3.45 -1.59 -25.47
N VAL A 186 -3.71 -2.60 -24.64
CA VAL A 186 -2.70 -3.61 -24.25
C VAL A 186 -2.18 -4.37 -25.47
N ARG A 187 -3.06 -4.78 -26.38
CA ARG A 187 -2.68 -5.47 -27.63
C ARG A 187 -1.89 -4.58 -28.58
N ALA A 188 -2.23 -3.30 -28.67
CA ALA A 188 -1.47 -2.35 -29.48
C ALA A 188 -0.04 -2.15 -28.95
N VAL A 189 0.12 -2.01 -27.62
CA VAL A 189 1.44 -1.91 -26.98
C VAL A 189 2.22 -3.21 -27.15
N GLU A 190 1.59 -4.37 -26.98
CA GLU A 190 2.21 -5.68 -27.22
C GLU A 190 2.76 -5.79 -28.65
N ALA A 191 1.96 -5.42 -29.66
CA ALA A 191 2.35 -5.50 -31.07
C ALA A 191 3.58 -4.63 -31.35
N ALA A 192 3.59 -3.38 -30.86
CA ALA A 192 4.73 -2.49 -31.01
C ALA A 192 6.01 -3.03 -30.34
N LEU A 193 5.88 -3.66 -29.17
CA LEU A 193 7.02 -4.30 -28.49
C LEU A 193 7.56 -5.51 -29.24
N ARG A 194 6.68 -6.32 -29.86
CA ARG A 194 7.09 -7.46 -30.69
C ARG A 194 7.78 -7.01 -31.97
N GLU A 195 7.25 -5.99 -32.65
CA GLU A 195 7.85 -5.41 -33.85
C GLU A 195 9.26 -4.85 -33.58
N ALA A 196 9.45 -4.23 -32.42
CA ALA A 196 10.75 -3.73 -31.97
C ALA A 196 11.73 -4.82 -31.49
N GLY A 197 11.32 -6.10 -31.46
CA GLY A 197 12.13 -7.20 -30.92
C GLY A 197 12.27 -7.20 -29.39
N SER A 198 11.55 -6.33 -28.70
CA SER A 198 11.60 -6.11 -27.25
C SER A 198 10.66 -7.03 -26.45
N CYS A 199 9.94 -7.94 -27.10
CA CYS A 199 9.08 -8.92 -26.45
C CYS A 199 9.13 -10.26 -27.18
N ARG A 200 9.65 -11.29 -26.49
CA ARG A 200 9.79 -12.64 -27.06
C ARG A 200 8.49 -13.45 -27.00
N ARG A 201 7.74 -13.33 -25.90
CA ARG A 201 6.50 -14.07 -25.66
C ARG A 201 5.53 -13.24 -24.84
N ALA A 202 4.24 -13.29 -25.17
CA ALA A 202 3.19 -12.71 -24.35
C ALA A 202 2.17 -13.78 -23.96
N VAL A 203 1.71 -13.75 -22.70
CA VAL A 203 0.76 -14.72 -22.14
C VAL A 203 -0.35 -13.96 -21.41
N PRO A 204 -1.63 -14.08 -21.84
CA PRO A 204 -2.75 -13.50 -21.12
C PRO A 204 -2.86 -14.11 -19.73
N LEU A 205 -3.14 -13.29 -18.73
CA LEU A 205 -3.41 -13.73 -17.36
C LEU A 205 -4.92 -13.93 -17.19
N THR A 206 -5.32 -15.05 -16.57
CA THR A 206 -6.72 -15.35 -16.30
C THR A 206 -7.18 -14.61 -15.04
N VAL A 207 -7.55 -13.34 -15.20
CA VAL A 207 -8.00 -12.46 -14.13
C VAL A 207 -9.32 -11.77 -14.50
N GLY A 208 -10.12 -11.40 -13.50
CA GLY A 208 -11.44 -10.79 -13.71
C GLY A 208 -11.43 -9.30 -14.06
N ALA A 209 -10.31 -8.60 -13.92
CA ALA A 209 -10.17 -7.18 -14.26
C ALA A 209 -8.71 -6.79 -14.53
N ALA A 210 -8.51 -5.59 -15.07
CA ALA A 210 -7.18 -5.02 -15.34
C ALA A 210 -6.62 -4.36 -14.06
N PHE A 211 -6.10 -5.17 -13.14
CA PHE A 211 -5.51 -4.68 -11.88
C PHE A 211 -4.23 -3.88 -12.12
N HIS A 212 -3.85 -3.03 -11.16
CA HIS A 212 -2.64 -2.19 -11.26
C HIS A 212 -2.62 -1.32 -12.53
N SER A 213 -3.79 -0.77 -12.86
CA SER A 213 -4.02 0.06 -14.04
C SER A 213 -4.99 1.20 -13.72
N PRO A 214 -5.18 2.17 -14.64
CA PRO A 214 -6.17 3.23 -14.47
C PRO A 214 -7.61 2.74 -14.25
N HIS A 215 -7.93 1.48 -14.61
CA HIS A 215 -9.24 0.89 -14.32
C HIS A 215 -9.55 0.88 -12.81
N MET A 216 -8.53 0.81 -11.95
CA MET A 216 -8.70 0.67 -10.50
C MET A 216 -8.96 1.99 -9.76
N ALA A 217 -9.08 3.11 -10.48
CA ALA A 217 -9.18 4.45 -9.88
C ALA A 217 -10.34 4.59 -8.88
N ALA A 218 -11.53 4.07 -9.22
CA ALA A 218 -12.70 4.14 -8.35
C ALA A 218 -12.48 3.37 -7.03
N GLY A 219 -11.91 2.16 -7.10
CA GLY A 219 -11.60 1.34 -5.94
C GLY A 219 -10.49 1.91 -5.08
N VAL A 220 -9.47 2.54 -5.69
CA VAL A 220 -8.45 3.30 -4.95
C VAL A 220 -9.08 4.43 -4.15
N ALA A 221 -9.98 5.20 -4.77
CA ALA A 221 -10.66 6.31 -4.11
C ALA A 221 -11.56 5.80 -2.96
N ALA A 222 -12.32 4.72 -3.18
CA ALA A 222 -13.11 4.10 -2.11
C ALA A 222 -12.23 3.59 -0.96
N LEU A 223 -11.15 2.86 -1.23
CA LEU A 223 -10.22 2.38 -0.21
C LEU A 223 -9.57 3.52 0.57
N ARG A 224 -9.18 4.60 -0.12
CA ARG A 224 -8.62 5.79 0.53
C ARG A 224 -9.59 6.39 1.55
N LEU A 225 -10.87 6.48 1.20
CA LEU A 225 -11.89 7.03 2.10
C LEU A 225 -12.17 6.11 3.28
N LEU A 226 -12.11 4.79 3.08
CA LEU A 226 -12.34 3.80 4.14
C LEU A 226 -11.17 3.65 5.13
N LEU A 227 -9.95 3.97 4.69
CA LEU A 227 -8.74 3.88 5.52
C LEU A 227 -8.33 5.21 6.14
N ARG A 228 -9.00 6.31 5.81
CA ARG A 228 -8.91 7.54 6.61
C ARG A 228 -9.62 7.31 7.95
N PRO A 229 -9.20 7.99 9.04
CA PRO A 229 -10.03 8.09 10.23
C PRO A 229 -11.42 8.57 9.81
N LEU A 230 -12.44 7.72 9.94
CA LEU A 230 -13.77 8.02 9.41
C LEU A 230 -14.33 9.28 10.08
N PRO A 231 -15.02 10.16 9.34
CA PRO A 231 -15.88 11.14 9.98
C PRO A 231 -16.97 10.43 10.82
N PRO A 232 -17.48 11.08 11.88
CA PRO A 232 -18.40 10.46 12.85
C PRO A 232 -19.65 9.89 12.18
N ARG A 233 -20.21 8.81 12.77
CA ARG A 233 -21.31 7.97 12.24
C ARG A 233 -22.51 8.70 11.61
N SER A 234 -22.77 9.96 11.97
CA SER A 234 -23.83 10.79 11.38
C SER A 234 -23.67 10.99 9.87
N CYS A 235 -22.45 10.93 9.31
CA CYS A 235 -22.24 11.09 7.86
C CYS A 235 -22.49 9.82 7.03
N LEU A 236 -22.80 8.68 7.65
CA LEU A 236 -22.97 7.37 6.98
C LEU A 236 -24.44 6.89 6.93
N ASP A 237 -25.37 7.69 7.48
CA ASP A 237 -26.80 7.39 7.52
C ASP A 237 -27.59 8.32 6.58
N PRO A 238 -28.11 7.82 5.44
CA PRO A 238 -28.91 8.61 4.51
C PRO A 238 -30.29 9.02 5.06
N SER A 239 -30.70 8.50 6.23
CA SER A 239 -31.93 8.90 6.93
C SER A 239 -31.73 10.01 7.95
N SER A 240 -30.48 10.33 8.29
CA SER A 240 -30.17 11.48 9.13
C SER A 240 -30.30 12.74 8.28
N LYS A 241 -31.26 13.61 8.62
CA LYS A 241 -31.26 14.97 8.09
C LYS A 241 -29.95 15.59 8.53
N ALA A 242 -29.08 15.95 7.58
CA ALA A 242 -27.86 16.67 7.85
C ALA A 242 -28.21 17.94 8.65
N GLU A 243 -27.92 17.94 9.95
CA GLU A 243 -27.80 19.20 10.66
C GLU A 243 -26.47 19.84 10.20
N PRO A 244 -26.47 21.15 9.89
CA PRO A 244 -25.25 21.83 9.48
C PRO A 244 -24.17 21.65 10.53
N LEU A 245 -23.04 21.12 10.08
CA LEU A 245 -21.85 20.85 10.86
C LEU A 245 -21.13 22.17 11.14
N ASP A 246 -21.80 23.15 11.74
CA ASP A 246 -21.19 24.45 11.98
C ASP A 246 -21.79 25.18 13.19
N ARG A 247 -20.99 25.22 14.27
CA ARG A 247 -21.01 26.15 15.42
C ARG A 247 -20.14 25.68 16.58
N ALA A 248 -19.84 24.38 16.66
CA ALA A 248 -18.97 23.81 17.70
C ALA A 248 -17.48 23.81 17.29
N ARG A 249 -17.15 23.39 16.06
CA ARG A 249 -15.77 23.38 15.54
C ARG A 249 -15.19 24.78 15.29
N GLY A 250 -16.03 25.73 14.85
CA GLY A 250 -15.58 27.11 14.59
C GLY A 250 -15.20 27.90 15.85
N ARG A 251 -15.57 27.45 17.06
CA ARG A 251 -15.11 28.08 18.31
C ARG A 251 -13.78 27.53 18.80
N GLU A 252 -13.56 26.23 18.65
CA GLU A 252 -12.34 25.55 19.11
C GLU A 252 -11.14 25.90 18.21
N LEU A 253 -11.34 25.92 16.87
CA LEU A 253 -10.29 26.30 15.91
C LEU A 253 -9.96 27.80 15.97
N ALA A 254 -10.95 28.67 16.21
CA ALA A 254 -10.72 30.11 16.32
C ALA A 254 -10.01 30.51 17.63
N GLU A 255 -10.06 29.70 18.68
CA GLU A 255 -9.31 29.92 19.92
C GLU A 255 -7.85 29.46 19.79
N ASP A 256 -7.60 28.35 19.08
CA ASP A 256 -6.24 27.85 18.79
C ASP A 256 -5.48 28.74 17.79
N GLU A 257 -6.13 29.25 16.75
CA GLU A 257 -5.49 30.17 15.79
C GLU A 257 -5.17 31.54 16.42
N ARG A 258 -6.02 32.04 17.33
CA ARG A 258 -5.77 33.30 18.06
C ARG A 258 -4.65 33.17 19.08
N THR A 259 -4.48 32.00 19.69
CA THR A 259 -3.38 31.75 20.64
C THR A 259 -2.07 31.51 19.91
N SER A 260 -2.10 30.81 18.77
CA SER A 260 -0.92 30.59 17.93
C SER A 260 -0.42 31.87 17.27
N SER A 261 -1.31 32.70 16.69
CA SER A 261 -0.90 33.99 16.08
C SER A 261 -0.41 35.01 17.12
N ARG A 262 -0.93 34.98 18.35
CA ARG A 262 -0.40 35.78 19.47
C ARG A 262 0.99 35.29 19.92
N ALA A 263 1.24 33.98 19.89
CA ALA A 263 2.53 33.40 20.24
C ALA A 263 3.60 33.68 19.18
N GLU A 264 3.25 33.63 17.89
CA GLU A 264 4.13 34.01 16.79
C GLU A 264 4.41 35.51 16.74
N ALA A 265 3.38 36.35 16.93
CA ALA A 265 3.56 37.81 17.01
C ALA A 265 4.32 38.26 18.26
N ALA A 266 4.39 37.44 19.32
CA ALA A 266 5.24 37.68 20.49
C ALA A 266 6.69 37.23 20.25
N ARG A 267 6.91 36.13 19.51
CA ARG A 267 8.26 35.69 19.11
C ARG A 267 8.89 36.67 18.12
N SER A 268 8.15 37.10 17.09
CA SER A 268 8.67 38.07 16.12
C SER A 268 9.07 39.39 16.77
N ARG A 269 8.24 39.90 17.70
CA ARG A 269 8.57 41.11 18.49
C ARG A 269 9.77 40.90 19.42
N GLY A 270 9.95 39.71 19.97
CA GLY A 270 11.12 39.35 20.78
C GLY A 270 12.41 39.27 19.97
N GLU A 271 12.34 38.69 18.76
CA GLU A 271 13.46 38.58 17.83
C GLU A 271 13.84 39.94 17.23
N GLU A 272 12.85 40.79 16.93
CA GLU A 272 13.06 42.15 16.42
C GLU A 272 13.68 43.07 17.48
N ALA A 273 13.20 42.99 18.74
CA ALA A 273 13.80 43.70 19.87
C ALA A 273 15.24 43.20 20.19
N ALA A 274 15.51 41.91 20.02
CA ALA A 274 16.85 41.34 20.17
C ALA A 274 17.80 41.78 19.04
N ALA A 275 17.29 41.87 17.81
CA ALA A 275 18.03 42.37 16.65
C ALA A 275 18.31 43.89 16.79
N GLU A 276 17.37 44.67 17.31
CA GLU A 276 17.53 46.10 17.56
C GLU A 276 18.53 46.36 18.70
N ALA A 277 18.50 45.58 19.78
CA ALA A 277 19.49 45.63 20.86
C ALA A 277 20.90 45.22 20.39
N ALA A 278 21.00 44.26 19.45
CA ALA A 278 22.26 43.88 18.83
C ALA A 278 22.81 45.00 17.92
N ARG A 279 21.94 45.64 17.13
CA ARG A 279 22.27 46.82 16.29
C ARG A 279 22.71 48.02 17.14
N ALA A 280 22.06 48.27 18.28
CA ALA A 280 22.44 49.33 19.21
C ALA A 280 23.80 49.10 19.89
N ARG A 281 24.18 47.83 20.11
CA ARG A 281 25.52 47.46 20.62
C ARG A 281 26.61 47.59 19.55
N GLN A 282 26.27 47.33 18.28
CA GLN A 282 27.18 47.49 17.14
C GLN A 282 27.37 48.97 16.75
N ALA A 283 26.33 49.81 16.92
CA ALA A 283 26.35 51.24 16.62
C ALA A 283 27.14 52.10 17.62
N LYS A 284 27.58 51.54 18.77
CA LYS A 284 28.48 52.23 19.71
C LYS A 284 29.98 52.04 19.38
N GLY A 285 30.30 51.34 18.28
CA GLY A 285 31.66 50.92 17.95
C GLY A 285 32.29 51.50 16.68
N LYS A 286 31.58 52.22 15.82
CA LYS A 286 32.17 52.80 14.61
C LYS A 286 31.51 54.11 14.21
N SER A 287 32.31 55.17 14.31
CA SER A 287 32.11 56.44 13.62
C SER A 287 32.34 56.30 12.12
N GLU A 288 31.77 57.26 11.40
CA GLU A 288 32.11 57.76 10.05
C GLU A 288 31.19 57.37 8.87
N ALA A 289 30.66 58.46 8.27
CA ALA A 289 30.20 58.69 6.89
C ALA A 289 28.77 58.26 6.45
N GLU A 290 27.86 59.27 6.49
CA GLU A 290 27.01 59.83 5.39
C GLU A 290 26.45 58.91 4.29
N ALA A 291 25.31 59.08 3.62
CA ALA A 291 24.07 59.90 3.62
C ALA A 291 23.23 59.27 2.45
N GLU A 292 21.89 59.16 2.41
CA GLU A 292 20.82 60.12 2.07
C GLU A 292 19.49 59.29 2.03
N ALA A 293 18.42 59.64 2.79
CA ALA A 293 17.21 60.41 2.44
C ALA A 293 16.27 59.76 1.38
N GLU A 294 15.14 59.14 1.77
CA GLU A 294 13.74 59.67 1.83
C GLU A 294 13.04 59.80 0.45
N ALA A 295 11.74 59.60 0.22
CA ALA A 295 10.56 59.19 0.97
C ALA A 295 9.44 58.87 -0.06
N GLY A 296 8.36 58.21 0.36
CA GLY A 296 7.12 58.11 -0.44
C GLY A 296 6.11 57.11 0.13
N ALA A 297 5.27 57.58 1.05
CA ALA A 297 4.10 56.86 1.56
C ALA A 297 2.85 57.19 0.74
N GLU A 298 2.03 56.18 0.45
CA GLU A 298 0.55 56.16 0.56
C GLU A 298 -0.06 55.06 -0.35
N ALA A 299 -0.72 54.07 0.28
CA ALA A 299 -2.01 53.49 -0.08
C ALA A 299 -2.15 52.08 0.53
N ASP A 300 -2.60 52.01 1.79
CA ASP A 300 -3.15 50.80 2.40
C ASP A 300 -4.64 51.03 2.68
N ALA A 301 -5.48 50.38 1.88
CA ALA A 301 -6.90 50.14 2.13
C ALA A 301 -7.39 49.11 1.09
N GLY A 302 -7.01 47.84 1.28
CA GLY A 302 -7.47 46.78 0.37
C GLY A 302 -6.91 45.38 0.65
N ALA A 303 -6.66 45.00 1.91
CA ALA A 303 -6.09 43.68 2.23
C ALA A 303 -6.99 42.75 3.06
N ASP A 304 -8.17 43.17 3.50
CA ASP A 304 -9.02 42.36 4.40
C ASP A 304 -10.17 41.61 3.68
N ALA A 305 -10.51 41.97 2.44
CA ALA A 305 -11.54 41.27 1.65
C ALA A 305 -11.00 40.08 0.83
N GLY A 306 -9.67 39.98 0.68
CA GLY A 306 -8.99 38.91 -0.07
C GLY A 306 -8.75 37.64 0.74
N ALA A 307 -8.62 37.75 2.07
CA ALA A 307 -8.42 36.61 2.96
C ALA A 307 -9.73 35.87 3.28
N GLU A 308 -10.83 36.61 3.49
CA GLU A 308 -12.15 36.01 3.71
C GLU A 308 -12.74 35.34 2.45
N SER A 309 -12.45 35.89 1.26
CA SER A 309 -12.89 35.29 -0.01
C SER A 309 -12.05 34.06 -0.41
N GLY A 310 -10.77 34.01 -0.03
CA GLY A 310 -9.92 32.83 -0.17
C GLY A 310 -10.35 31.68 0.75
N ALA A 311 -10.59 31.98 2.03
CA ALA A 311 -11.06 30.97 3.00
C ALA A 311 -12.46 30.44 2.68
N ALA A 312 -13.36 31.29 2.16
CA ALA A 312 -14.69 30.85 1.71
C ALA A 312 -14.62 29.96 0.46
N ALA A 313 -13.75 30.29 -0.50
CA ALA A 313 -13.55 29.47 -1.70
C ALA A 313 -12.86 28.13 -1.38
N GLU A 314 -11.92 28.12 -0.44
CA GLU A 314 -11.31 26.89 0.07
C GLU A 314 -12.32 26.02 0.81
N ALA A 315 -13.15 26.60 1.68
CA ALA A 315 -14.23 25.89 2.37
C ALA A 315 -15.30 25.34 1.41
N GLU A 316 -15.63 26.06 0.35
CA GLU A 316 -16.57 25.62 -0.69
C GLU A 316 -15.99 24.47 -1.52
N ALA A 317 -14.71 24.55 -1.91
CA ALA A 317 -14.00 23.47 -2.59
C ALA A 317 -13.83 22.22 -1.71
N GLU A 318 -13.59 22.39 -0.40
CA GLU A 318 -13.55 21.29 0.56
C GLU A 318 -14.93 20.63 0.75
N ALA A 319 -16.00 21.43 0.78
CA ALA A 319 -17.37 20.92 0.88
C ALA A 319 -17.78 20.14 -0.38
N GLU A 320 -17.44 20.64 -1.57
CA GLU A 320 -17.68 19.96 -2.85
C GLU A 320 -16.90 18.63 -2.93
N ALA A 321 -15.61 18.64 -2.55
CA ALA A 321 -14.80 17.43 -2.49
C ALA A 321 -15.32 16.40 -1.46
N ALA A 322 -15.90 16.87 -0.35
CA ALA A 322 -16.54 16.03 0.65
C ALA A 322 -17.84 15.39 0.12
N ASP A 323 -18.66 16.13 -0.63
CA ASP A 323 -19.88 15.63 -1.26
C ASP A 323 -19.57 14.58 -2.35
N GLU A 324 -18.57 14.83 -3.19
CA GLU A 324 -18.09 13.86 -4.18
C GLU A 324 -17.59 12.56 -3.52
N SER A 325 -16.85 12.69 -2.42
CA SER A 325 -16.34 11.56 -1.65
C SER A 325 -17.48 10.74 -1.03
N ALA A 326 -18.49 11.40 -0.46
CA ALA A 326 -19.67 10.76 0.10
C ALA A 326 -20.50 10.05 -0.99
N ALA A 327 -20.70 10.69 -2.14
CA ALA A 327 -21.40 10.12 -3.28
C ALA A 327 -20.68 8.88 -3.83
N LEU A 328 -19.35 8.91 -3.90
CA LEU A 328 -18.54 7.76 -4.32
C LEU A 328 -18.72 6.57 -3.36
N LEU A 329 -18.58 6.79 -2.04
CA LEU A 329 -18.78 5.74 -1.04
C LEU A 329 -20.20 5.20 -1.07
N HIS A 330 -21.21 6.06 -1.22
CA HIS A 330 -22.59 5.64 -1.35
C HIS A 330 -22.78 4.71 -2.55
N ARG A 331 -22.22 5.07 -3.72
CA ARG A 331 -22.26 4.21 -4.92
C ARG A 331 -21.54 2.88 -4.71
N PHE A 332 -20.37 2.89 -4.05
CA PHE A 332 -19.63 1.67 -3.74
C PHE A 332 -20.42 0.76 -2.79
N PHE A 333 -20.98 1.29 -1.71
CA PHE A 333 -21.78 0.54 -0.75
C PHE A 333 -23.12 0.06 -1.32
N ALA A 334 -23.73 0.83 -2.23
CA ALA A 334 -24.91 0.40 -2.96
C ALA A 334 -24.60 -0.79 -3.89
N ALA A 335 -23.44 -0.77 -4.55
CA ALA A 335 -22.97 -1.88 -5.39
C ALA A 335 -22.48 -3.08 -4.57
N SER A 336 -22.03 -2.85 -3.33
CA SER A 336 -21.50 -3.88 -2.43
C SER A 336 -21.99 -3.69 -0.99
N PRO A 337 -23.19 -4.23 -0.65
CA PRO A 337 -23.70 -4.22 0.72
C PRO A 337 -22.76 -4.88 1.72
N GLN A 338 -21.97 -5.86 1.26
CA GLN A 338 -20.94 -6.53 2.06
C GLN A 338 -19.83 -5.57 2.48
N ALA A 339 -19.38 -4.69 1.57
CA ALA A 339 -18.40 -3.67 1.93
C ALA A 339 -18.96 -2.72 2.99
N ARG A 340 -20.24 -2.34 2.88
CA ARG A 340 -20.92 -1.52 3.90
C ARG A 340 -20.93 -2.22 5.26
N ALA A 341 -21.28 -3.51 5.31
CA ALA A 341 -21.31 -4.27 6.55
C ALA A 341 -19.92 -4.38 7.19
N LEU A 342 -18.86 -4.58 6.40
CA LEU A 342 -17.48 -4.63 6.89
C LEU A 342 -16.98 -3.27 7.39
N SER A 343 -17.45 -2.18 6.76
CA SER A 343 -17.13 -0.81 7.17
C SER A 343 -17.98 -0.31 8.35
N ALA A 344 -19.21 -0.78 8.50
CA ALA A 344 -20.15 -0.36 9.55
C ALA A 344 -20.15 -1.28 10.79
N GLY A 345 -19.81 -2.56 10.62
CA GLY A 345 -19.79 -3.59 11.66
C GLY A 345 -18.47 -3.70 12.42
N GLY A 346 -17.46 -2.89 12.07
CA GLY A 346 -16.26 -2.75 12.88
C GLY A 346 -16.50 -1.80 14.06
N GLU A 347 -16.11 -2.20 15.28
CA GLU A 347 -16.03 -1.28 16.42
C GLU A 347 -15.06 -0.10 16.16
N ARG A 348 -14.18 -0.24 15.16
CA ARG A 348 -13.19 0.75 14.73
C ARG A 348 -12.78 0.58 13.26
N PRO A 349 -12.28 1.64 12.59
CA PRO A 349 -11.63 1.54 11.27
C PRO A 349 -10.44 0.57 11.27
N VAL A 350 -10.08 0.02 10.11
CA VAL A 350 -8.82 -0.71 9.92
C VAL A 350 -7.66 0.20 10.32
N ALA A 351 -6.89 -0.21 11.31
CA ALA A 351 -5.82 0.59 11.88
C ALA A 351 -4.46 -0.05 11.59
N PHE A 352 -3.51 0.76 11.15
CA PHE A 352 -2.13 0.35 10.95
C PHE A 352 -1.25 0.82 12.10
N GLY A 353 -0.50 -0.11 12.69
CA GLY A 353 0.56 0.17 13.65
C GLY A 353 1.94 0.25 12.98
N PRO A 354 2.98 0.63 13.74
CA PRO A 354 4.35 0.45 13.29
C PRO A 354 4.66 -1.06 13.13
N PRO A 355 5.36 -1.48 12.06
CA PRO A 355 5.78 -2.87 11.94
C PRO A 355 6.91 -3.18 12.94
N ALA A 356 7.13 -4.45 13.30
CA ALA A 356 8.24 -4.86 14.16
C ALA A 356 9.54 -5.13 13.39
N VAL A 357 9.43 -5.45 12.09
CA VAL A 357 10.55 -5.62 11.15
C VAL A 357 10.32 -4.78 9.88
N PRO A 358 11.37 -4.43 9.12
CA PRO A 358 11.21 -3.68 7.88
C PRO A 358 10.22 -4.33 6.91
N VAL A 359 9.28 -3.53 6.39
CA VAL A 359 8.33 -3.95 5.35
C VAL A 359 8.74 -3.31 4.03
N VAL A 360 9.07 -4.12 3.03
CA VAL A 360 9.33 -3.63 1.66
C VAL A 360 8.01 -3.58 0.90
N THR A 361 7.61 -2.38 0.52
CA THR A 361 6.33 -2.11 -0.14
C THR A 361 6.44 -2.21 -1.66
N ASN A 362 5.35 -2.53 -2.35
CA ASN A 362 5.37 -2.76 -3.80
C ASN A 362 5.49 -1.46 -4.62
N ILE A 363 5.14 -0.32 -4.04
CA ILE A 363 5.23 0.98 -4.70
C ILE A 363 6.61 1.57 -4.42
N ALA A 364 7.35 1.85 -5.51
CA ALA A 364 8.72 2.36 -5.47
C ALA A 364 9.74 1.48 -4.71
N ALA A 365 9.36 0.25 -4.32
CA ALA A 365 10.19 -0.63 -3.50
C ALA A 365 10.72 0.03 -2.21
N GLU A 366 9.91 0.94 -1.64
CA GLU A 366 10.27 1.66 -0.43
C GLU A 366 10.17 0.76 0.80
N VAL A 367 11.06 1.01 1.75
CA VAL A 367 11.13 0.30 3.03
C VAL A 367 10.47 1.15 4.10
N VAL A 368 9.48 0.59 4.79
CA VAL A 368 8.93 1.19 6.01
C VAL A 368 9.58 0.52 7.22
N TRP A 369 10.19 1.34 8.09
CA TRP A 369 10.97 0.86 9.23
C TRP A 369 10.13 0.84 10.52
N PRO A 370 10.45 -0.07 11.47
CA PRO A 370 9.71 -0.21 12.74
C PRO A 370 9.57 1.03 13.63
N GLN A 371 10.48 1.98 13.49
CA GLN A 371 10.59 3.17 14.36
C GLN A 371 10.37 4.48 13.59
N THR A 372 9.85 4.43 12.36
CA THR A 372 9.54 5.64 11.61
C THR A 372 8.25 6.26 12.15
N GLU A 373 8.28 7.56 12.41
CA GLU A 373 7.07 8.35 12.68
C GLU A 373 6.06 8.13 11.53
N ASP A 374 4.79 7.95 11.86
CA ASP A 374 3.72 7.66 10.91
C ASP A 374 3.87 6.37 10.08
N ALA A 375 4.73 5.41 10.46
CA ALA A 375 4.94 4.15 9.73
C ALA A 375 3.62 3.45 9.34
N GLY A 376 2.64 3.43 10.23
CA GLY A 376 1.31 2.86 9.96
C GLY A 376 0.55 3.61 8.85
N ALA A 377 0.50 4.94 8.91
CA ALA A 377 -0.14 5.76 7.87
C ALA A 377 0.60 5.60 6.52
N ALA A 378 1.92 5.50 6.58
CA ALA A 378 2.78 5.28 5.43
C ALA A 378 2.50 3.91 4.76
N LEU A 379 2.26 2.85 5.54
CA LEU A 379 1.85 1.54 5.01
C LEU A 379 0.44 1.59 4.40
N ALA A 380 -0.50 2.26 5.07
CA ALA A 380 -1.87 2.40 4.57
C ALA A 380 -1.92 3.15 3.22
N GLU A 381 -1.20 4.28 3.11
CA GLU A 381 -1.14 5.08 1.89
C GLU A 381 -0.57 4.30 0.70
N ARG A 382 0.51 3.55 0.94
CA ARG A 382 1.17 2.74 -0.10
C ARG A 382 0.29 1.58 -0.55
N LEU A 383 -0.38 0.87 0.36
CA LEU A 383 -1.33 -0.19 0.03
C LEU A 383 -2.52 0.33 -0.80
N VAL A 384 -3.04 1.52 -0.48
CA VAL A 384 -4.09 2.17 -1.27
C VAL A 384 -3.59 2.45 -2.70
N ARG A 385 -2.43 3.11 -2.82
CA ARG A 385 -1.83 3.44 -4.13
C ARG A 385 -1.46 2.21 -4.94
N GLN A 386 -1.07 1.13 -4.29
CA GLN A 386 -0.72 -0.13 -4.91
C GLN A 386 -1.79 -0.64 -5.87
N SER A 387 -3.08 -0.42 -5.58
CA SER A 387 -4.18 -1.00 -6.38
C SER A 387 -4.22 -0.46 -7.83
N ALA A 388 -3.74 0.76 -8.07
CA ALA A 388 -3.59 1.33 -9.43
C ALA A 388 -2.12 1.53 -9.86
N GLY A 389 -1.16 1.40 -8.94
CA GLY A 389 0.25 1.58 -9.22
C GLY A 389 0.98 0.30 -9.64
N THR A 390 2.15 0.46 -10.25
CA THR A 390 3.02 -0.64 -10.66
C THR A 390 3.61 -1.36 -9.46
N VAL A 391 3.43 -2.68 -9.43
CA VAL A 391 4.09 -3.59 -8.48
C VAL A 391 5.54 -3.78 -8.89
N GLN A 392 6.49 -3.25 -8.11
CA GLN A 392 7.92 -3.28 -8.44
C GLN A 392 8.66 -4.46 -7.79
N TRP A 393 8.17 -5.68 -7.98
CA TRP A 393 8.69 -6.88 -7.32
C TRP A 393 10.21 -7.08 -7.50
N GLU A 394 10.75 -6.84 -8.70
CA GLU A 394 12.20 -6.90 -8.95
C GLU A 394 12.98 -5.97 -8.01
N ALA A 395 12.53 -4.72 -7.87
CA ALA A 395 13.15 -3.74 -6.98
C ALA A 395 12.90 -4.07 -5.50
N CYS A 396 11.74 -4.64 -5.15
CA CYS A 396 11.45 -5.10 -3.79
C CYS A 396 12.41 -6.22 -3.36
N VAL A 397 12.68 -7.19 -4.24
CA VAL A 397 13.66 -8.26 -3.97
C VAL A 397 15.06 -7.65 -3.81
N ALA A 398 15.45 -6.70 -4.68
CA ALA A 398 16.74 -6.02 -4.54
C ALA A 398 16.86 -5.24 -3.22
N ALA A 399 15.78 -4.59 -2.75
CA ALA A 399 15.75 -3.89 -1.47
C ALA A 399 15.88 -4.86 -0.30
N ALA A 400 15.14 -5.97 -0.30
CA ALA A 400 15.24 -6.99 0.73
C ALA A 400 16.63 -7.66 0.79
N LEU A 401 17.28 -7.88 -0.36
CA LEU A 401 18.67 -8.38 -0.39
C LEU A 401 19.67 -7.37 0.20
N ARG A 402 19.48 -6.06 -0.03
CA ARG A 402 20.30 -5.03 0.63
C ARG A 402 20.12 -5.06 2.15
N LEU A 403 18.87 -5.15 2.62
CA LEU A 403 18.55 -5.24 4.05
C LEU A 403 19.17 -6.49 4.71
N ALA A 404 19.24 -7.60 3.99
CA ALA A 404 19.90 -8.81 4.48
C ALA A 404 21.43 -8.67 4.58
N GLY A 405 22.04 -7.85 3.71
CA GLY A 405 23.49 -7.60 3.71
C GLY A 405 23.97 -6.52 4.70
N GLU A 406 23.07 -5.75 5.31
CA GLU A 406 23.40 -4.56 6.13
C GLU A 406 23.38 -4.77 7.65
N ALA A 407 23.66 -5.98 8.15
CA ALA A 407 23.82 -6.23 9.59
C ALA A 407 25.18 -6.84 9.97
N ALA A 408 26.19 -5.98 10.14
CA ALA A 408 27.11 -6.07 11.27
C ALA A 408 27.58 -4.65 11.66
N PRO A 409 27.60 -4.26 12.95
CA PRO A 409 28.45 -3.15 13.38
C PRO A 409 29.92 -3.44 13.02
N PRO A 410 30.80 -2.43 12.87
CA PRO A 410 32.17 -2.68 12.44
C PRO A 410 32.99 -3.30 13.60
N ASP A 411 33.20 -4.62 13.61
CA ASP A 411 34.47 -5.33 13.97
C ASP A 411 34.31 -6.88 14.12
N PRO A 412 35.38 -7.70 14.08
CA PRO A 412 36.02 -8.16 12.85
C PRO A 412 36.05 -9.70 12.70
N GLU A 413 36.44 -10.12 11.49
CA GLU A 413 36.70 -11.48 10.99
C GLU A 413 35.47 -12.37 10.64
N PRO A 414 35.11 -12.45 9.34
CA PRO A 414 34.25 -13.52 8.86
C PRO A 414 35.04 -14.84 8.78
N ALA A 415 34.43 -15.93 9.27
CA ALA A 415 34.95 -17.28 9.07
C ALA A 415 34.99 -17.65 7.57
N PRO A 416 35.93 -18.48 7.10
CA PRO A 416 36.32 -18.51 5.68
C PRO A 416 35.33 -19.11 4.67
N ASP A 417 34.17 -19.64 5.10
CA ASP A 417 33.29 -20.46 4.24
C ASP A 417 31.78 -20.14 4.32
N ALA A 418 31.37 -19.04 4.96
CA ALA A 418 29.95 -18.64 4.97
C ALA A 418 29.61 -17.82 3.71
N GLY A 419 28.86 -18.41 2.78
CA GLY A 419 28.13 -17.64 1.75
C GLY A 419 27.16 -16.64 2.40
N PRO A 420 26.49 -15.74 1.65
CA PRO A 420 25.63 -14.73 2.24
C PRO A 420 24.58 -15.39 3.15
N GLU A 421 24.70 -15.17 4.46
CA GLU A 421 23.90 -15.83 5.50
C GLU A 421 22.44 -15.35 5.40
N GLY A 422 21.55 -16.20 4.88
CA GLY A 422 20.12 -15.91 4.80
C GLY A 422 19.34 -16.90 3.95
N GLN A 423 18.03 -17.03 4.21
CA GLN A 423 17.12 -17.89 3.45
C GLN A 423 15.78 -17.18 3.24
N TRP A 424 15.23 -17.28 2.04
CA TRP A 424 13.87 -16.84 1.75
C TRP A 424 12.87 -17.85 2.28
N LEU A 425 11.85 -17.38 3.01
CA LEU A 425 10.68 -18.19 3.36
C LEU A 425 9.48 -17.71 2.53
N GLU A 426 8.86 -18.60 1.76
CA GLU A 426 7.60 -18.34 1.06
C GLU A 426 6.42 -18.83 1.89
N LEU A 427 5.61 -17.90 2.40
CA LEU A 427 4.45 -18.17 3.24
C LEU A 427 3.18 -18.02 2.39
N GLY A 428 2.87 -19.07 1.63
CA GLY A 428 1.69 -19.10 0.78
C GLY A 428 1.64 -20.36 -0.09
N PRO A 429 0.54 -20.56 -0.83
CA PRO A 429 0.35 -21.78 -1.60
C PRO A 429 1.37 -21.87 -2.75
N GLY A 430 1.96 -23.06 -2.91
CA GLY A 430 2.91 -23.37 -3.99
C GLY A 430 4.32 -22.78 -3.77
N SER A 431 4.97 -22.42 -4.89
CA SER A 431 6.35 -21.88 -4.93
C SER A 431 6.48 -20.77 -5.98
N THR A 432 5.44 -19.97 -6.09
CA THR A 432 5.26 -19.00 -7.19
C THR A 432 6.31 -17.89 -7.12
N LEU A 433 6.63 -17.43 -5.90
CA LEU A 433 7.62 -16.39 -5.70
C LEU A 433 9.05 -16.91 -5.71
N ALA A 434 9.31 -18.14 -5.26
CA ALA A 434 10.64 -18.75 -5.29
C ALA A 434 11.28 -18.67 -6.69
N GLY A 435 10.49 -18.95 -7.73
CA GLY A 435 10.94 -18.86 -9.12
C GLY A 435 11.22 -17.41 -9.58
N LEU A 436 10.47 -16.43 -9.07
CA LEU A 436 10.69 -15.01 -9.34
C LEU A 436 11.91 -14.47 -8.62
N VAL A 437 12.05 -14.75 -7.32
CA VAL A 437 13.21 -14.36 -6.52
C VAL A 437 14.49 -14.90 -7.14
N ARG A 438 14.52 -16.17 -7.58
CA ARG A 438 15.69 -16.73 -8.27
C ARG A 438 16.04 -15.98 -9.57
N ARG A 439 15.06 -15.44 -10.29
CA ARG A 439 15.31 -14.61 -11.48
C ARG A 439 15.86 -13.23 -11.13
N CYS A 440 15.45 -12.67 -10.00
CA CYS A 440 15.93 -11.36 -9.52
C CYS A 440 17.31 -11.45 -8.85
N ALA A 441 17.50 -12.43 -7.97
CA ALA A 441 18.72 -12.60 -7.16
C ALA A 441 19.87 -13.29 -7.91
N GLY A 442 19.60 -13.88 -9.08
CA GLY A 442 20.56 -14.70 -9.81
C GLY A 442 20.65 -16.13 -9.29
N ARG A 443 21.48 -16.96 -9.96
CA ARG A 443 21.63 -18.39 -9.64
C ARG A 443 22.31 -18.65 -8.30
N ASP A 444 23.18 -17.73 -7.89
CA ASP A 444 23.98 -17.82 -6.66
C ASP A 444 23.32 -17.07 -5.48
N GLY A 445 22.08 -16.60 -5.68
CA GLY A 445 21.31 -15.93 -4.63
C GLY A 445 20.82 -16.87 -3.53
N PRO A 446 20.32 -16.32 -2.41
CA PRO A 446 19.91 -17.12 -1.26
C PRO A 446 18.82 -18.14 -1.62
N GLY A 447 18.86 -19.31 -0.96
CA GLY A 447 17.88 -20.37 -1.13
C GLY A 447 16.46 -19.93 -0.72
N CYS A 448 15.44 -20.66 -1.20
CA CYS A 448 14.06 -20.41 -0.84
C CYS A 448 13.40 -21.69 -0.32
N ALA A 449 12.84 -21.63 0.89
CA ALA A 449 12.00 -22.68 1.46
C ALA A 449 10.52 -22.27 1.38
N GLY A 450 9.68 -23.16 0.84
CA GLY A 450 8.23 -23.00 0.84
C GLY A 450 7.65 -23.63 2.10
N VAL A 451 6.97 -22.82 2.91
CA VAL A 451 6.39 -23.25 4.19
C VAL A 451 4.87 -23.08 4.23
N GLY A 452 4.26 -22.93 3.06
CA GLY A 452 2.81 -22.80 2.91
C GLY A 452 2.04 -24.12 2.84
N SER A 453 2.70 -25.28 2.94
CA SER A 453 2.03 -26.57 3.11
C SER A 453 2.49 -27.20 4.41
N ALA A 454 1.69 -28.10 4.98
CA ALA A 454 2.05 -28.80 6.20
C ALA A 454 3.32 -29.64 6.02
N GLN A 455 3.50 -30.27 4.86
CA GLN A 455 4.73 -31.00 4.54
C GLN A 455 5.93 -30.06 4.46
N GLY A 456 5.83 -28.95 3.71
CA GLY A 456 6.91 -27.97 3.60
C GLY A 456 7.28 -27.32 4.93
N MET A 457 6.28 -27.04 5.77
CA MET A 457 6.48 -26.56 7.13
C MET A 457 7.20 -27.60 8.00
N ALA A 458 6.75 -28.85 8.00
CA ALA A 458 7.38 -29.92 8.77
C ALA A 458 8.82 -30.20 8.32
N ASP A 459 9.09 -30.17 7.01
CA ASP A 459 10.44 -30.30 6.46
C ASP A 459 11.36 -29.17 6.94
N PHE A 460 10.88 -27.93 6.88
CA PHE A 460 11.62 -26.76 7.36
C PHE A 460 11.92 -26.85 8.87
N LEU A 461 10.92 -27.17 9.69
CA LEU A 461 11.08 -27.31 11.13
C LEU A 461 12.06 -28.44 11.50
N ARG A 462 12.05 -29.56 10.75
CA ARG A 462 13.00 -30.67 10.94
C ARG A 462 14.43 -30.28 10.60
N GLN A 463 14.65 -29.52 9.53
CA GLN A 463 16.00 -29.08 9.13
C GLN A 463 16.63 -28.11 10.14
N ARG A 464 15.80 -27.44 10.94
CA ARG A 464 16.24 -26.44 11.92
C ARG A 464 16.54 -27.02 13.31
N ARG A 465 15.92 -28.14 13.67
CA ARG A 465 16.18 -28.88 14.92
C ARG A 465 17.47 -29.68 14.79
#